data_AF-A0ABD2M2Q9-F1
#
_entry.id   AF-A0ABD2M2Q9-F1
#
_cell.length_a   1.000
_cell.length_b   1.000
_cell.length_c   1.000
_cell.angle_alpha   90.00
_cell.angle_beta   90.00
_cell.angle_gamma   90.00
#
_symmetry.space_group_name_H-M   'P 1'
#
loop_
_entity.id
_entity.type
_entity.pdbx_description
1 polymer ?
#
loop_
_entity_poly.entity_id
_entity_poly.type
_entity_poly.pdbx_seq_one_letter_code
_entity_poly.pdbx_strand_id
1 'polypeptide(L)'
;MLKRAALGRMVKLLRRQKSSFEYLEQVRQHLSRLPSIDPNTRTLILCGFPNVGKSSFINKVTRADVEVQPYAFTTKSLYVGHLDYRYLRWQVIDTPGILDHPLEQRNTIEMQAITALAHLKASILYMMDISEQCGRTLEEQLHLFESIQPLFSNKPVFVGLNKIDLITRKDLIAEKEAILREKLETAGVPVVELSTLTQQGITELRDKACDALLAQRVEKKLQVKGIGQGGSVISRLFVAYPTPRDDKVRAPHIPETVLRRHAEMEVEDGEKPKRKLERELELEQGREYKLDLNKHYLLKNEAEKYDTIPEIWEGHNIADFIDPKIVEKLLKLRDEEKKREEAGFYDSDMDEDDEETRKLLREAEKITQKEQLRRMEFREKKSTNQPKMPRKIGRKRERSMARLEEELGDLGVDIASKKMRHLSEEQNREQRGKKIRVGRSPSVKAPPKTPRDVQGIPDKKIRVKAKKIGRFGLRRLARDARKGEADRHVFDLKPKHLFCGKRSSGKTDRR
;
A
#
# COMPACT_ATOMS: atom_id res chain seq x y z
N MET A 1 7.72 -46.23 -33.39
CA MET A 1 6.31 -46.66 -33.61
C MET A 1 5.42 -46.53 -32.37
N LEU A 2 5.89 -46.87 -31.16
CA LEU A 2 5.08 -46.87 -29.93
C LEU A 2 4.40 -45.52 -29.58
N LYS A 3 5.09 -44.38 -29.78
CA LYS A 3 4.52 -43.04 -29.55
C LYS A 3 3.23 -42.79 -30.34
N ARG A 4 3.21 -43.17 -31.62
CA ARG A 4 2.03 -42.98 -32.49
C ARG A 4 0.86 -43.86 -32.05
N ALA A 5 1.13 -45.09 -31.62
CA ALA A 5 0.11 -46.00 -31.12
C ALA A 5 -0.50 -45.52 -29.79
N ALA A 6 0.31 -44.98 -28.87
CA ALA A 6 -0.17 -44.39 -27.62
C ALA A 6 -1.08 -43.17 -27.88
N LEU A 7 -0.62 -42.23 -28.71
CA LEU A 7 -1.41 -41.05 -29.09
C LEU A 7 -2.70 -41.43 -29.83
N GLY A 8 -2.64 -42.42 -30.73
CA GLY A 8 -3.83 -42.93 -31.43
C GLY A 8 -4.88 -43.52 -30.48
N ARG A 9 -4.46 -44.28 -29.46
CA ARG A 9 -5.37 -44.79 -28.42
C ARG A 9 -5.99 -43.66 -27.59
N MET A 10 -5.21 -42.64 -27.21
CA MET A 10 -5.73 -41.46 -26.51
C MET A 10 -6.78 -40.71 -27.34
N VAL A 11 -6.49 -40.43 -28.62
CA VAL A 11 -7.44 -39.75 -29.52
C VAL A 11 -8.70 -40.58 -29.76
N LYS A 12 -8.57 -41.91 -29.87
CA LYS A 12 -9.74 -42.80 -30.02
C LYS A 12 -10.66 -42.75 -28.80
N LEU A 13 -10.10 -42.69 -27.58
CA LEU A 13 -10.87 -42.52 -26.34
C LEU A 13 -11.59 -41.17 -26.32
N LEU A 14 -10.89 -40.07 -26.67
CA LEU A 14 -11.50 -38.74 -26.73
C LEU A 14 -12.63 -38.66 -27.79
N ARG A 15 -12.42 -39.22 -28.98
CA ARG A 15 -13.44 -39.26 -30.04
C ARG A 15 -14.69 -40.03 -29.62
N ARG A 16 -14.55 -41.10 -28.81
CA ARG A 16 -15.69 -41.86 -28.28
C ARG A 16 -16.57 -41.02 -27.34
N GLN A 17 -16.01 -40.00 -26.70
CA GLN A 17 -16.70 -39.11 -25.76
C GLN A 17 -17.21 -37.81 -26.40
N LYS A 18 -17.17 -37.69 -27.74
CA LYS A 18 -17.58 -36.47 -28.45
C LYS A 18 -18.97 -35.96 -28.03
N SER A 19 -19.96 -36.84 -27.95
CA SER A 19 -21.33 -36.47 -27.56
C SER A 19 -21.42 -35.92 -26.14
N SER A 20 -20.65 -36.46 -25.19
CA SER A 20 -20.60 -35.94 -23.82
C SER A 20 -19.99 -34.54 -23.77
N PHE A 21 -18.95 -34.26 -24.56
CA PHE A 21 -18.36 -32.91 -24.62
C PHE A 21 -19.29 -31.89 -25.26
N GLU A 22 -20.01 -32.27 -26.33
CA GLU A 22 -21.03 -31.40 -26.94
C GLU A 22 -22.16 -31.08 -25.94
N TYR A 23 -22.64 -32.09 -25.20
CA TYR A 23 -23.63 -31.89 -24.14
C TYR A 23 -23.11 -31.00 -23.01
N LEU A 24 -21.89 -31.24 -22.51
CA LEU A 24 -21.31 -30.43 -21.44
C LEU A 24 -21.09 -28.97 -21.87
N GLU A 25 -20.75 -28.72 -23.13
CA GLU A 25 -20.63 -27.34 -23.64
C GLU A 25 -21.99 -26.65 -23.71
N GLN A 26 -23.04 -27.35 -24.16
CA GLN A 26 -24.41 -26.81 -24.12
C GLN A 26 -24.85 -26.48 -22.68
N VAL A 27 -24.61 -27.40 -21.74
CA VAL A 27 -24.90 -27.19 -20.32
C VAL A 27 -24.11 -26.01 -19.76
N ARG A 28 -22.82 -25.90 -20.08
CA ARG A 28 -21.97 -24.78 -19.62
C ARG A 28 -22.48 -23.44 -20.12
N GLN A 29 -22.87 -23.35 -21.40
CA GLN A 29 -23.43 -22.12 -21.98
C GLN A 29 -24.76 -21.73 -21.32
N HIS A 30 -25.61 -22.71 -21.02
CA HIS A 30 -26.88 -22.47 -20.33
C HIS A 30 -26.68 -22.05 -18.87
N LEU A 31 -25.85 -22.79 -18.11
CA LEU A 31 -25.53 -22.48 -16.71
C LEU A 31 -24.91 -21.10 -16.55
N SER A 32 -24.08 -20.66 -17.51
CA SER A 32 -23.46 -19.33 -17.48
C SER A 32 -24.45 -18.18 -17.56
N ARG A 33 -25.67 -18.41 -18.03
CA ARG A 33 -26.72 -17.38 -18.16
C ARG A 33 -27.70 -17.37 -17.00
N LEU A 34 -27.63 -18.36 -16.10
CA LEU A 34 -28.54 -18.43 -14.97
C LEU A 34 -28.29 -17.26 -14.00
N PRO A 35 -29.36 -16.65 -13.45
CA PRO A 35 -29.20 -15.60 -12.47
C PRO A 35 -28.64 -16.15 -11.17
N SER A 36 -27.82 -15.35 -10.50
CA SER A 36 -27.33 -15.66 -9.16
C SER A 36 -28.43 -15.37 -8.12
N ILE A 37 -28.91 -16.41 -7.45
CA ILE A 37 -29.92 -16.31 -6.39
C ILE A 37 -29.27 -16.80 -5.09
N ASP A 38 -29.36 -16.00 -4.03
CA ASP A 38 -28.94 -16.44 -2.70
C ASP A 38 -30.17 -16.87 -1.89
N PRO A 39 -30.33 -18.17 -1.59
CA PRO A 39 -31.52 -18.69 -0.93
C PRO A 39 -31.70 -18.21 0.52
N ASN A 40 -30.66 -17.68 1.14
CA ASN A 40 -30.70 -17.19 2.53
C ASN A 40 -30.96 -15.67 2.61
N THR A 41 -30.80 -14.94 1.52
CA THR A 41 -31.08 -13.50 1.47
C THR A 41 -32.57 -13.20 1.45
N ARG A 42 -32.93 -11.93 1.65
CA ARG A 42 -34.33 -11.48 1.70
C ARG A 42 -34.87 -11.48 0.28
N THR A 43 -35.89 -12.29 0.07
CA THR A 43 -36.44 -12.53 -1.26
C THR A 43 -37.94 -12.27 -1.25
N LEU A 44 -38.43 -11.63 -2.30
CA LEU A 44 -39.83 -11.54 -2.66
C LEU A 44 -40.03 -12.42 -3.89
N ILE A 45 -41.07 -13.27 -3.90
CA ILE A 45 -41.39 -14.11 -5.06
C ILE A 45 -42.73 -13.67 -5.61
N LEU A 46 -42.78 -13.35 -6.90
CA LEU A 46 -44.01 -13.04 -7.62
C LEU A 46 -44.56 -14.34 -8.20
N CYS A 47 -45.80 -14.69 -7.87
CA CYS A 47 -46.51 -15.85 -8.42
C CYS A 47 -47.93 -15.46 -8.86
N GLY A 48 -48.55 -16.29 -9.70
CA GLY A 48 -49.87 -16.03 -10.30
C GLY A 48 -49.93 -16.46 -11.76
N PHE A 49 -51.10 -16.35 -12.37
CA PHE A 49 -51.34 -16.74 -13.76
C PHE A 49 -50.46 -15.97 -14.76
N PRO A 50 -50.22 -16.49 -15.98
CA PRO A 50 -49.66 -15.70 -17.07
C PRO A 50 -50.47 -14.40 -17.31
N ASN A 51 -49.84 -13.36 -17.85
CA ASN A 51 -50.49 -12.09 -18.24
C ASN A 51 -51.18 -11.26 -17.13
N VAL A 52 -51.05 -11.65 -15.85
CA VAL A 52 -51.56 -10.85 -14.71
C VAL A 52 -50.71 -9.62 -14.38
N GLY A 53 -49.53 -9.46 -15.00
CA GLY A 53 -48.65 -8.30 -14.81
C GLY A 53 -47.49 -8.47 -13.83
N LYS A 54 -47.07 -9.70 -13.52
CA LYS A 54 -45.89 -9.98 -12.65
C LYS A 54 -44.60 -9.34 -13.18
N SER A 55 -44.30 -9.56 -14.45
CA SER A 55 -43.10 -9.01 -15.11
C SER A 55 -43.15 -7.48 -15.23
N SER A 56 -44.35 -6.90 -15.35
CA SER A 56 -44.53 -5.44 -15.28
C SER A 56 -44.27 -4.91 -13.86
N PHE A 57 -44.70 -5.63 -12.83
CA PHE A 57 -44.47 -5.25 -11.44
C PHE A 57 -42.97 -5.24 -11.09
N ILE A 58 -42.21 -6.27 -11.48
CA ILE A 58 -40.75 -6.31 -11.24
C ILE A 58 -40.01 -5.16 -11.94
N ASN A 59 -40.40 -4.78 -13.16
CA ASN A 59 -39.80 -3.64 -13.88
C ASN A 59 -40.14 -2.28 -13.23
N LYS A 60 -41.27 -2.17 -12.53
CA LYS A 60 -41.65 -0.95 -11.80
C LYS A 60 -40.98 -0.86 -10.43
N VAL A 61 -40.80 -2.01 -9.77
CA VAL A 61 -40.21 -2.07 -8.42
C VAL A 61 -38.68 -2.10 -8.44
N THR A 62 -38.09 -2.65 -9.50
CA THR A 62 -36.65 -2.87 -9.63
C THR A 62 -36.12 -2.26 -10.92
N ARG A 63 -34.80 -2.19 -11.08
CA ARG A 63 -34.16 -1.81 -12.36
C ARG A 63 -33.98 -3.00 -13.31
N ALA A 64 -34.69 -4.10 -13.11
CA ALA A 64 -34.67 -5.22 -14.04
C ALA A 64 -35.36 -4.83 -15.35
N ASP A 65 -34.88 -5.38 -16.45
CA ASP A 65 -35.48 -5.23 -17.77
C ASP A 65 -36.00 -6.61 -18.22
N VAL A 66 -37.20 -6.95 -17.75
CA VAL A 66 -37.90 -8.19 -18.13
C VAL A 66 -38.83 -7.89 -19.28
N GLU A 67 -38.77 -8.69 -20.34
CA GLU A 67 -39.66 -8.51 -21.49
C GLU A 67 -41.12 -8.76 -21.10
N VAL A 68 -42.01 -7.83 -21.46
CA VAL A 68 -43.45 -7.92 -21.20
C VAL A 68 -44.16 -8.00 -22.54
N GLN A 69 -44.88 -9.10 -22.77
CA GLN A 69 -45.65 -9.35 -23.98
C GLN A 69 -47.06 -9.84 -23.60
N PRO A 70 -48.07 -9.64 -24.47
CA PRO A 70 -49.46 -9.99 -24.15
C PRO A 70 -49.78 -11.48 -24.30
N TYR A 71 -48.82 -12.32 -24.69
CA TYR A 71 -49.00 -13.77 -24.84
C TYR A 71 -48.37 -14.53 -23.68
N ALA A 72 -48.98 -15.66 -23.29
CA ALA A 72 -48.48 -16.49 -22.20
C ALA A 72 -47.07 -17.03 -22.48
N PHE A 73 -46.35 -17.40 -21.41
CA PHE A 73 -44.97 -17.92 -21.46
C PHE A 73 -43.92 -16.95 -22.01
N THR A 74 -44.14 -15.63 -21.90
CA THR A 74 -43.08 -14.62 -22.13
C THR A 74 -41.85 -14.93 -21.27
N THR A 75 -42.09 -15.32 -20.01
CA THR A 75 -41.05 -15.61 -19.02
C THR A 75 -40.83 -17.13 -18.93
N LYS A 76 -39.79 -17.65 -19.59
CA LYS A 76 -39.45 -19.09 -19.59
C LYS A 76 -38.46 -19.51 -18.51
N SER A 77 -37.83 -18.55 -17.85
CA SER A 77 -36.85 -18.73 -16.79
C SER A 77 -37.13 -17.79 -15.62
N LEU A 78 -36.63 -18.11 -14.43
CA LEU A 78 -36.68 -17.18 -13.30
C LEU A 78 -35.86 -15.93 -13.62
N TYR A 79 -36.45 -14.75 -13.42
CA TYR A 79 -35.72 -13.47 -13.47
C TYR A 79 -35.54 -12.92 -12.08
N VAL A 80 -34.42 -12.25 -11.85
CA VAL A 80 -34.07 -11.67 -10.55
C VAL A 80 -33.87 -10.17 -10.72
N GLY A 81 -34.70 -9.41 -10.03
CA GLY A 81 -34.55 -7.98 -9.83
C GLY A 81 -33.99 -7.70 -8.44
N HIS A 82 -33.35 -6.56 -8.29
CA HIS A 82 -32.88 -6.10 -6.98
C HIS A 82 -33.50 -4.75 -6.64
N LEU A 83 -33.87 -4.59 -5.38
CA LEU A 83 -34.31 -3.32 -4.81
C LEU A 83 -33.64 -3.06 -3.48
N ASP A 84 -33.62 -1.79 -3.09
CA ASP A 84 -33.15 -1.35 -1.78
C ASP A 84 -34.35 -0.83 -0.98
N TYR A 85 -34.57 -1.39 0.21
CA TYR A 85 -35.66 -1.00 1.10
C TYR A 85 -35.18 -1.04 2.56
N ARG A 86 -35.46 0.02 3.33
CA ARG A 86 -34.94 0.25 4.69
C ARG A 86 -33.42 0.03 4.80
N TYR A 87 -32.68 0.55 3.82
CA TYR A 87 -31.21 0.40 3.71
C TYR A 87 -30.71 -1.06 3.60
N LEU A 88 -31.59 -1.99 3.21
CA LEU A 88 -31.27 -3.39 3.01
C LEU A 88 -31.46 -3.76 1.54
N ARG A 89 -30.60 -4.65 1.03
CA ARG A 89 -30.72 -5.24 -0.30
C ARG A 89 -31.75 -6.38 -0.28
N TRP A 90 -32.66 -6.34 -1.24
CA TRP A 90 -33.68 -7.37 -1.47
C TRP A 90 -33.56 -7.94 -2.88
N GLN A 91 -33.99 -9.20 -3.02
CA GLN A 91 -34.10 -9.90 -4.29
C GLN A 91 -35.60 -10.04 -4.60
N VAL A 92 -36.02 -9.68 -5.80
CA VAL A 92 -37.36 -9.94 -6.32
C VAL A 92 -37.22 -10.98 -7.41
N ILE A 93 -37.89 -12.10 -7.26
CA ILE A 93 -37.87 -13.19 -8.24
C ILE A 93 -39.19 -13.20 -8.96
N ASP A 94 -39.13 -12.98 -10.27
CA ASP A 94 -40.27 -13.20 -11.16
C ASP A 94 -40.30 -14.68 -11.56
N THR A 95 -41.45 -15.31 -11.34
CA THR A 95 -41.66 -16.70 -11.72
C THR A 95 -42.45 -16.78 -13.03
N PRO A 96 -42.13 -17.75 -13.91
CA PRO A 96 -43.03 -18.13 -14.98
C PRO A 96 -44.45 -18.35 -14.44
N GLY A 97 -45.47 -17.94 -15.21
CA GLY A 97 -46.85 -18.13 -14.78
C GLY A 97 -47.16 -19.59 -14.48
N ILE A 98 -47.70 -19.86 -13.29
CA ILE A 98 -48.07 -21.22 -12.87
C ILE A 98 -49.46 -21.51 -13.42
N LEU A 99 -49.61 -22.63 -14.10
CA LEU A 99 -50.90 -23.15 -14.53
C LEU A 99 -51.42 -24.19 -13.55
N ASP A 100 -52.74 -24.36 -13.56
CA ASP A 100 -53.47 -25.23 -12.65
C ASP A 100 -53.49 -26.70 -13.13
N HIS A 101 -52.30 -27.23 -13.41
CA HIS A 101 -52.11 -28.65 -13.68
C HIS A 101 -51.67 -29.37 -12.39
N PRO A 102 -52.06 -30.66 -12.21
CA PRO A 102 -51.52 -31.49 -11.14
C PRO A 102 -49.99 -31.49 -11.16
N LEU A 103 -49.35 -31.50 -9.99
CA LEU A 103 -47.88 -31.38 -9.85
C LEU A 103 -47.10 -32.34 -10.76
N GLU A 104 -47.63 -33.54 -10.98
CA GLU A 104 -47.01 -34.61 -11.79
C GLU A 104 -47.02 -34.31 -13.31
N GLN A 105 -47.94 -33.46 -13.76
CA GLN A 105 -48.14 -33.13 -15.18
C GLN A 105 -47.56 -31.75 -15.55
N ARG A 106 -46.85 -31.11 -14.62
CA ARG A 106 -46.31 -29.76 -14.83
C ARG A 106 -45.05 -29.78 -15.68
N ASN A 107 -44.92 -28.75 -16.51
CA ASN A 107 -43.77 -28.58 -17.40
C ASN A 107 -42.49 -28.26 -16.63
N THR A 108 -41.33 -28.46 -17.25
CA THR A 108 -40.02 -28.12 -16.65
C THR A 108 -39.93 -26.65 -16.23
N ILE A 109 -40.57 -25.75 -16.98
CA ILE A 109 -40.66 -24.31 -16.69
C ILE A 109 -41.48 -24.05 -15.42
N GLU A 110 -42.64 -24.69 -15.28
CA GLU A 110 -43.50 -24.57 -14.09
C GLU A 110 -42.84 -25.19 -12.86
N MET A 111 -42.09 -26.28 -13.05
CA MET A 111 -41.32 -26.93 -11.99
C MET A 111 -40.23 -26.00 -11.42
N GLN A 112 -39.66 -25.09 -12.23
CA GLN A 112 -38.73 -24.07 -11.73
C GLN A 112 -39.42 -23.09 -10.77
N ALA A 113 -40.65 -22.66 -11.09
CA ALA A 113 -41.44 -21.80 -10.22
C ALA A 113 -41.77 -22.48 -8.88
N ILE A 114 -42.15 -23.77 -8.93
CA ILE A 114 -42.42 -24.59 -7.73
C ILE A 114 -41.16 -24.77 -6.89
N THR A 115 -40.03 -25.06 -7.54
CA THR A 115 -38.73 -25.22 -6.87
C THR A 115 -38.34 -23.93 -6.12
N ALA A 116 -38.53 -22.77 -6.75
CA ALA A 116 -38.33 -21.46 -6.11
C ALA A 116 -39.29 -21.27 -4.93
N LEU A 117 -40.59 -21.53 -5.13
CA LEU A 117 -41.62 -21.41 -4.10
C LEU A 117 -41.42 -22.37 -2.93
N ALA A 118 -40.85 -23.56 -3.13
CA ALA A 118 -40.62 -24.53 -2.06
C ALA A 118 -39.34 -24.17 -1.26
N HIS A 119 -38.21 -23.97 -1.93
CA HIS A 119 -36.91 -23.92 -1.28
C HIS A 119 -36.47 -22.53 -0.79
N LEU A 120 -37.02 -21.45 -1.34
CA LEU A 120 -36.60 -20.10 -0.97
C LEU A 120 -37.35 -19.57 0.25
N LYS A 121 -36.62 -18.93 1.16
CA LYS A 121 -37.17 -18.29 2.37
C LYS A 121 -37.59 -16.86 2.03
N ALA A 122 -38.75 -16.74 1.38
CA ALA A 122 -39.23 -15.50 0.80
C ALA A 122 -40.58 -15.05 1.39
N SER A 123 -40.94 -13.79 1.11
CA SER A 123 -42.35 -13.36 1.10
C SER A 123 -42.93 -13.67 -0.26
N ILE A 124 -44.16 -14.17 -0.28
CA ILE A 124 -44.85 -14.52 -1.52
C ILE A 124 -45.86 -13.43 -1.85
N LEU A 125 -45.81 -12.95 -3.09
CA LEU A 125 -46.75 -11.99 -3.64
C LEU A 125 -47.52 -12.71 -4.75
N TYR A 126 -48.76 -13.04 -4.45
CA TYR A 126 -49.69 -13.64 -5.41
C TYR A 126 -50.40 -12.52 -6.18
N MET A 127 -50.11 -12.41 -7.47
CA MET A 127 -50.68 -11.40 -8.36
C MET A 127 -51.93 -11.95 -9.03
N MET A 128 -53.05 -11.28 -8.82
CA MET A 128 -54.33 -11.56 -9.46
C MET A 128 -54.69 -10.42 -10.41
N ASP A 129 -55.42 -10.75 -11.48
CA ASP A 129 -55.98 -9.79 -12.41
C ASP A 129 -57.49 -9.68 -12.16
N ILE A 130 -57.92 -8.51 -11.67
CA ILE A 130 -59.32 -8.24 -11.35
C ILE A 130 -60.19 -8.03 -12.60
N SER A 131 -59.55 -7.70 -13.74
CA SER A 131 -60.23 -7.41 -15.00
C SER A 131 -60.55 -8.66 -15.83
N GLU A 132 -60.03 -9.83 -15.44
CA GLU A 132 -60.12 -11.10 -16.17
C GLU A 132 -59.50 -11.07 -17.59
N GLN A 133 -58.80 -10.00 -17.97
CA GLN A 133 -58.11 -9.89 -19.26
C GLN A 133 -56.90 -10.83 -19.40
N CYS A 134 -56.45 -11.45 -18.31
CA CYS A 134 -55.43 -12.50 -18.33
C CYS A 134 -55.91 -13.80 -19.01
N GLY A 135 -57.20 -13.89 -19.38
CA GLY A 135 -57.81 -15.05 -20.03
C GLY A 135 -58.26 -16.13 -19.04
N ARG A 136 -58.38 -15.78 -17.76
CA ARG A 136 -58.82 -16.67 -16.66
C ARG A 136 -59.79 -15.94 -15.75
N THR A 137 -60.81 -16.65 -15.29
CA THR A 137 -61.81 -16.08 -14.38
C THR A 137 -61.23 -15.87 -13.00
N LEU A 138 -61.84 -15.00 -12.20
CA LEU A 138 -61.42 -14.77 -10.82
C LEU A 138 -61.48 -16.06 -9.97
N GLU A 139 -62.45 -16.93 -10.24
CA GLU A 139 -62.62 -18.23 -9.58
C GLU A 139 -61.47 -19.18 -9.88
N GLU A 140 -61.02 -19.28 -11.13
CA GLU A 140 -59.84 -20.06 -11.52
C GLU A 140 -58.56 -19.49 -10.86
N GLN A 141 -58.46 -18.16 -10.78
CA GLN A 141 -57.36 -17.47 -10.08
C GLN A 141 -57.32 -17.81 -8.60
N LEU A 142 -58.48 -17.95 -7.95
CA LEU A 142 -58.58 -18.35 -6.55
C LEU A 142 -58.34 -19.84 -6.33
N HIS A 143 -58.84 -20.68 -7.24
CA HIS A 143 -58.58 -22.13 -7.18
C HIS A 143 -57.08 -22.44 -7.29
N LEU A 144 -56.36 -21.74 -8.17
CA LEU A 144 -54.90 -21.85 -8.23
C LEU A 144 -54.24 -21.41 -6.92
N PHE A 145 -54.71 -20.33 -6.30
CA PHE A 145 -54.18 -19.86 -5.01
C PHE A 145 -54.35 -20.91 -3.91
N GLU A 146 -55.52 -21.53 -3.82
CA GLU A 146 -55.81 -22.62 -2.89
C GLU A 146 -54.95 -23.86 -3.16
N SER A 147 -54.75 -24.22 -4.44
CA SER A 147 -53.94 -25.38 -4.82
C SER A 147 -52.46 -25.23 -4.47
N ILE A 148 -51.92 -24.01 -4.53
CA ILE A 148 -50.51 -23.72 -4.18
C ILE A 148 -50.32 -23.28 -2.73
N GLN A 149 -51.39 -22.96 -1.99
CA GLN A 149 -51.34 -22.55 -0.59
C GLN A 149 -50.50 -23.47 0.31
N PRO A 150 -50.51 -24.82 0.15
CA PRO A 150 -49.67 -25.71 0.96
C PRO A 150 -48.16 -25.44 0.80
N LEU A 151 -47.72 -24.91 -0.35
CA LEU A 151 -46.32 -24.57 -0.62
C LEU A 151 -45.87 -23.31 0.14
N PHE A 152 -46.82 -22.55 0.68
CA PHE A 152 -46.57 -21.26 1.35
C PHE A 152 -46.31 -21.40 2.86
N SER A 153 -46.22 -22.64 3.36
CA SER A 153 -45.97 -22.90 4.77
C SER A 153 -44.75 -22.14 5.31
N ASN A 154 -44.93 -21.48 6.46
CA ASN A 154 -43.92 -20.64 7.11
C ASN A 154 -43.44 -19.42 6.30
N LYS A 155 -44.21 -18.94 5.33
CA LYS A 155 -43.89 -17.76 4.52
C LYS A 155 -45.03 -16.75 4.60
N PRO A 156 -44.74 -15.44 4.71
CA PRO A 156 -45.78 -14.42 4.65
C PRO A 156 -46.30 -14.33 3.21
N VAL A 157 -47.62 -14.32 3.05
CA VAL A 157 -48.33 -14.32 1.77
C VAL A 157 -49.13 -13.03 1.65
N PHE A 158 -49.07 -12.39 0.49
CA PHE A 158 -49.81 -11.19 0.15
C PHE A 158 -50.47 -11.37 -1.21
N VAL A 159 -51.66 -10.82 -1.38
CA VAL A 159 -52.37 -10.83 -2.66
C VAL A 159 -52.39 -9.41 -3.23
N GLY A 160 -51.90 -9.25 -4.45
CA GLY A 160 -51.97 -8.01 -5.21
C GLY A 160 -53.04 -8.11 -6.30
N LEU A 161 -54.12 -7.32 -6.17
CA LEU A 161 -55.14 -7.18 -7.21
C LEU A 161 -54.64 -6.15 -8.24
N ASN A 162 -54.13 -6.64 -9.38
CA ASN A 162 -53.59 -5.81 -10.45
C ASN A 162 -54.67 -5.37 -11.45
N LYS A 163 -54.33 -4.36 -12.26
CA LYS A 163 -55.15 -3.76 -13.34
C LYS A 163 -56.40 -3.00 -12.85
N ILE A 164 -56.28 -2.36 -11.69
CA ILE A 164 -57.36 -1.51 -11.16
C ILE A 164 -57.70 -0.30 -12.04
N ASP A 165 -56.83 0.04 -12.99
CA ASP A 165 -57.08 1.06 -14.01
C ASP A 165 -58.24 0.69 -14.96
N LEU A 166 -58.58 -0.60 -15.05
CA LEU A 166 -59.70 -1.09 -15.86
C LEU A 166 -60.97 -1.28 -15.03
N ILE A 167 -60.84 -1.96 -13.89
CA ILE A 167 -61.95 -2.28 -13.00
C ILE A 167 -61.46 -2.12 -11.57
N THR A 168 -62.14 -1.27 -10.79
CA THR A 168 -61.84 -1.12 -9.36
C THR A 168 -62.61 -2.16 -8.57
N ARG A 169 -62.14 -2.52 -7.37
CA ARG A 169 -62.84 -3.47 -6.48
C ARG A 169 -64.29 -3.07 -6.16
N LYS A 170 -64.59 -1.77 -6.11
CA LYS A 170 -65.95 -1.25 -5.87
C LYS A 170 -66.91 -1.49 -7.04
N ASP A 171 -66.37 -1.64 -8.23
CA ASP A 171 -67.14 -1.84 -9.46
C ASP A 171 -67.35 -3.34 -9.75
N LEU A 172 -66.85 -4.23 -8.88
CA LEU A 172 -67.04 -5.66 -8.99
C LEU A 172 -68.48 -6.05 -8.67
N ILE A 173 -68.95 -7.13 -9.31
CA ILE A 173 -70.22 -7.76 -8.97
C ILE A 173 -70.13 -8.24 -7.50
N ALA A 174 -71.17 -7.97 -6.70
CA ALA A 174 -71.20 -8.26 -5.27
C ALA A 174 -70.86 -9.73 -4.94
N GLU A 175 -71.22 -10.68 -5.81
CA GLU A 175 -70.86 -12.09 -5.68
C GLU A 175 -69.34 -12.31 -5.75
N LYS A 176 -68.65 -11.71 -6.73
CA LYS A 176 -67.19 -11.84 -6.90
C LYS A 176 -66.44 -11.16 -5.76
N GLU A 177 -66.93 -10.01 -5.28
CA GLU A 177 -66.36 -9.35 -4.12
C GLU A 177 -66.53 -10.19 -2.85
N ALA A 178 -67.70 -10.81 -2.66
CA ALA A 178 -67.96 -11.72 -1.55
C ALA A 178 -67.02 -12.93 -1.58
N ILE A 179 -66.77 -13.53 -2.75
CA ILE A 179 -65.83 -14.65 -2.91
C ILE A 179 -64.40 -14.22 -2.53
N LEU A 180 -63.93 -13.05 -2.99
CA LEU A 180 -62.61 -12.53 -2.62
C LEU A 180 -62.49 -12.32 -1.12
N ARG A 181 -63.52 -11.72 -0.51
CA ARG A 181 -63.56 -11.46 0.93
C ARG A 181 -63.58 -12.76 1.74
N GLU A 182 -64.43 -13.71 1.35
CA GLU A 182 -64.56 -14.99 2.03
C GLU A 182 -63.25 -15.78 1.96
N LYS A 183 -62.66 -15.93 0.76
CA LYS A 183 -61.49 -16.80 0.55
C LYS A 183 -60.16 -16.19 0.98
N LEU A 184 -59.99 -14.87 0.87
CA LEU A 184 -58.71 -14.21 1.18
C LEU A 184 -58.70 -13.55 2.57
N GLU A 185 -59.73 -12.75 2.89
CA GLU A 185 -59.73 -11.96 4.12
C GLU A 185 -60.05 -12.82 5.35
N THR A 186 -60.98 -13.77 5.25
CA THR A 186 -61.25 -14.73 6.34
C THR A 186 -60.05 -15.61 6.64
N ALA A 187 -59.22 -15.89 5.63
CA ALA A 187 -57.96 -16.61 5.78
C ALA A 187 -56.83 -15.74 6.38
N GLY A 188 -57.08 -14.45 6.64
CA GLY A 188 -56.12 -13.50 7.19
C GLY A 188 -55.04 -13.06 6.20
N VAL A 189 -55.25 -13.24 4.89
CA VAL A 189 -54.29 -12.86 3.85
C VAL A 189 -54.49 -11.40 3.45
N PRO A 190 -53.49 -10.52 3.59
CA PRO A 190 -53.64 -9.12 3.23
C PRO A 190 -53.76 -8.93 1.72
N VAL A 191 -54.80 -8.22 1.30
CA VAL A 191 -55.08 -7.89 -0.11
C VAL A 191 -54.77 -6.41 -0.35
N VAL A 192 -54.07 -6.11 -1.44
CA VAL A 192 -53.73 -4.73 -1.85
C VAL A 192 -54.10 -4.54 -3.31
N GLU A 193 -54.83 -3.46 -3.60
CA GLU A 193 -55.14 -3.00 -4.95
C GLU A 193 -53.95 -2.28 -5.56
N LEU A 194 -53.60 -2.61 -6.79
CA LEU A 194 -52.50 -1.97 -7.50
C LEU A 194 -52.72 -1.89 -9.01
N SER A 195 -52.06 -0.94 -9.65
CA SER A 195 -51.97 -0.89 -11.12
C SER A 195 -50.53 -0.66 -11.54
N THR A 196 -50.03 -1.54 -12.39
CA THR A 196 -48.71 -1.38 -13.03
C THR A 196 -48.68 -0.24 -14.06
N LEU A 197 -49.84 0.21 -14.54
CA LEU A 197 -49.97 1.33 -15.48
C LEU A 197 -49.88 2.68 -14.76
N THR A 198 -50.74 2.89 -13.74
CA THR A 198 -50.79 4.14 -12.97
C THR A 198 -49.77 4.21 -11.83
N GLN A 199 -49.13 3.08 -11.50
CA GLN A 199 -48.18 2.91 -10.40
C GLN A 199 -48.79 3.06 -9.00
N GLN A 200 -50.11 3.07 -8.90
CA GLN A 200 -50.83 3.08 -7.62
C GLN A 200 -50.69 1.71 -6.93
N GLY A 201 -50.53 1.72 -5.59
CA GLY A 201 -50.49 0.51 -4.75
C GLY A 201 -49.20 -0.34 -4.83
N ILE A 202 -48.31 -0.09 -5.80
CA ILE A 202 -47.08 -0.88 -5.98
C ILE A 202 -46.15 -0.78 -4.77
N THR A 203 -45.91 0.45 -4.29
CA THR A 203 -45.04 0.72 -3.14
C THR A 203 -45.65 0.16 -1.86
N GLU A 204 -46.97 0.29 -1.69
CA GLU A 204 -47.68 -0.23 -0.52
C GLU A 204 -47.57 -1.76 -0.40
N LEU A 205 -47.82 -2.49 -1.50
CA LEU A 205 -47.69 -3.95 -1.51
C LEU A 205 -46.24 -4.38 -1.22
N ARG A 206 -45.26 -3.71 -1.85
CA ARG A 206 -43.83 -3.95 -1.61
C ARG A 206 -43.47 -3.76 -0.13
N ASP A 207 -43.90 -2.65 0.46
CA ASP A 207 -43.51 -2.26 1.83
C ASP A 207 -44.14 -3.20 2.86
N LYS A 208 -45.42 -3.54 2.71
CA LYS A 208 -46.12 -4.54 3.54
C LYS A 208 -45.43 -5.91 3.46
N ALA A 209 -45.08 -6.37 2.25
CA ALA A 209 -44.40 -7.65 2.06
C ALA A 209 -42.99 -7.67 2.68
N CYS A 210 -42.22 -6.59 2.50
CA CYS A 210 -40.90 -6.46 3.11
C CYS A 210 -40.98 -6.42 4.65
N ASP A 211 -41.89 -5.64 5.22
CA ASP A 211 -42.00 -5.46 6.66
C ASP A 211 -42.41 -6.76 7.36
N ALA A 212 -43.35 -7.52 6.80
CA ALA A 212 -43.73 -8.82 7.35
C ALA A 212 -42.59 -9.85 7.30
N LEU A 213 -41.83 -9.90 6.19
CA LEU A 213 -40.66 -10.78 6.11
C LEU A 213 -39.57 -10.35 7.10
N LEU A 214 -39.38 -9.05 7.32
CA LEU A 214 -38.45 -8.55 8.34
C LEU A 214 -38.89 -8.95 9.74
N ALA A 215 -40.16 -8.77 10.10
CA ALA A 215 -40.69 -9.17 11.40
C ALA A 215 -40.43 -10.66 11.67
N GLN A 216 -40.80 -11.53 10.74
CA GLN A 216 -40.58 -12.97 10.86
C GLN A 216 -39.08 -13.33 10.95
N ARG A 217 -38.21 -12.65 10.19
CA ARG A 217 -36.76 -12.89 10.24
C ARG A 217 -36.12 -12.40 11.54
N VAL A 218 -36.58 -11.27 12.08
CA VAL A 218 -36.12 -10.75 13.36
C VAL A 218 -36.54 -11.69 14.49
N GLU A 219 -37.78 -12.17 14.48
CA GLU A 219 -38.27 -13.15 15.45
C GLU A 219 -37.44 -14.45 15.41
N LYS A 220 -37.23 -15.02 14.21
CA LYS A 220 -36.35 -16.19 14.03
C LYS A 220 -34.93 -15.94 14.54
N LYS A 221 -34.39 -14.73 14.34
CA LYS A 221 -33.07 -14.36 14.87
C LYS A 221 -33.08 -14.27 16.40
N LEU A 222 -34.12 -13.69 17.01
CA LEU A 222 -34.24 -13.59 18.47
C LEU A 222 -34.32 -14.97 19.14
N GLN A 223 -34.95 -15.95 18.49
CA GLN A 223 -35.03 -17.33 18.98
C GLN A 223 -33.68 -18.07 18.97
N VAL A 224 -32.71 -17.65 18.16
CA VAL A 224 -31.38 -18.27 18.12
C VAL A 224 -30.62 -17.95 19.42
N LYS A 225 -30.39 -18.97 20.25
CA LYS A 225 -29.59 -18.88 21.48
C LYS A 225 -28.19 -18.36 21.16
N GLY A 226 -27.76 -17.28 21.83
CA GLY A 226 -26.43 -16.66 21.66
C GLY A 226 -26.45 -15.16 21.35
N ILE A 227 -27.60 -14.57 21.01
CA ILE A 227 -27.71 -13.11 20.86
C ILE A 227 -27.75 -12.43 22.24
N GLY A 228 -28.52 -12.97 23.19
CA GLY A 228 -28.75 -12.38 24.51
C GLY A 228 -27.58 -12.43 25.51
N GLN A 229 -26.56 -13.27 25.27
CA GLN A 229 -25.38 -13.37 26.15
C GLN A 229 -24.15 -12.78 25.44
N GLY A 230 -24.07 -11.45 25.39
CA GLY A 230 -22.86 -10.76 24.93
C GLY A 230 -22.59 -10.79 23.42
N GLY A 231 -23.61 -11.05 22.59
CA GLY A 231 -23.44 -11.04 21.13
C GLY A 231 -23.03 -9.66 20.59
N SER A 232 -22.13 -9.64 19.60
CA SER A 232 -21.60 -8.42 18.96
C SER A 232 -22.63 -7.45 18.31
N VAL A 233 -23.90 -7.84 18.27
CA VAL A 233 -24.99 -7.06 17.68
C VAL A 233 -25.70 -6.21 18.73
N ILE A 234 -25.86 -6.72 19.97
CA ILE A 234 -26.51 -5.95 21.06
C ILE A 234 -25.70 -4.70 21.38
N SER A 235 -24.37 -4.79 21.38
CA SER A 235 -23.49 -3.65 21.59
C SER A 235 -23.63 -2.56 20.52
N ARG A 236 -24.08 -2.89 19.30
CA ARG A 236 -24.33 -1.92 18.22
C ARG A 236 -25.73 -1.31 18.29
N LEU A 237 -26.70 -2.05 18.84
CA LEU A 237 -28.07 -1.59 19.03
C LEU A 237 -28.20 -0.68 20.25
N PHE A 238 -27.33 -0.85 21.25
CA PHE A 238 -27.32 -0.04 22.46
C PHE A 238 -26.89 1.40 22.15
N VAL A 239 -27.81 2.35 22.29
CA VAL A 239 -27.51 3.78 22.26
C VAL A 239 -27.11 4.21 23.66
N ALA A 240 -25.88 4.70 23.82
CA ALA A 240 -25.40 5.19 25.10
C ALA A 240 -25.99 6.57 25.41
N TYR A 241 -26.69 6.68 26.54
CA TYR A 241 -27.17 7.95 27.04
C TYR A 241 -26.12 8.56 28.00
N PRO A 242 -25.64 9.78 27.74
CA PRO A 242 -24.66 10.41 28.60
C PRO A 242 -25.27 10.71 29.98
N THR A 243 -24.59 10.31 31.05
CA THR A 243 -24.96 10.69 32.41
C THR A 243 -24.52 12.13 32.69
N PRO A 244 -25.38 13.00 33.24
CA PRO A 244 -24.98 14.35 33.64
C PRO A 244 -23.84 14.28 34.65
N ARG A 245 -22.66 14.81 34.28
CA ARG A 245 -21.45 14.80 35.12
C ARG A 245 -21.15 16.17 35.73
N ASP A 246 -21.42 17.24 35.00
CA ASP A 246 -21.12 18.64 35.38
C ASP A 246 -22.11 19.61 34.71
N ASP A 247 -22.38 20.75 35.35
CA ASP A 247 -23.37 21.77 34.90
C ASP A 247 -22.88 22.63 33.71
N LYS A 248 -21.86 22.17 32.98
CA LYS A 248 -21.28 22.89 31.84
C LYS A 248 -22.04 22.54 30.55
N VAL A 249 -22.72 23.53 29.98
CA VAL A 249 -23.39 23.42 28.68
C VAL A 249 -22.36 23.31 27.56
N ARG A 250 -22.44 22.23 26.77
CA ARG A 250 -21.58 21.96 25.60
C ARG A 250 -22.42 21.96 24.33
N ALA A 251 -22.88 23.14 23.92
CA ALA A 251 -23.69 23.28 22.71
C ALA A 251 -22.85 23.00 21.44
N PRO A 252 -23.44 22.43 20.38
CA PRO A 252 -22.78 22.30 19.09
C PRO A 252 -22.50 23.69 18.51
N HIS A 253 -21.25 23.94 18.09
CA HIS A 253 -20.87 25.20 17.46
C HIS A 253 -21.01 25.09 15.93
N ILE A 254 -22.12 25.61 15.41
CA ILE A 254 -22.37 25.71 13.97
C ILE A 254 -22.21 27.19 13.57
N PRO A 255 -21.25 27.53 12.69
CA PRO A 255 -21.06 28.92 12.25
C PRO A 255 -22.28 29.48 11.54
N GLU A 256 -22.57 30.78 11.74
CA GLU A 256 -23.71 31.45 11.09
C GLU A 256 -23.67 31.38 9.56
N THR A 257 -22.47 31.40 8.97
CA THR A 257 -22.29 31.31 7.51
C THR A 257 -22.85 30.00 6.93
N VAL A 258 -22.73 28.89 7.67
CA VAL A 258 -23.27 27.58 7.28
C VAL A 258 -24.79 27.55 7.44
N LEU A 259 -25.31 28.13 8.52
CA LEU A 259 -26.75 28.22 8.79
C LEU A 259 -27.46 29.06 7.73
N ARG A 260 -26.92 30.24 7.39
CA ARG A 260 -27.46 31.09 6.31
C ARG A 260 -27.45 30.36 4.97
N ARG A 261 -26.35 29.68 4.63
CA ARG A 261 -26.26 28.88 3.40
C ARG A 261 -27.26 27.72 3.37
N HIS A 262 -27.50 27.06 4.50
CA HIS A 262 -28.51 26.00 4.58
C HIS A 262 -29.91 26.57 4.34
N ALA A 263 -30.26 27.68 5.00
CA ALA A 263 -31.54 28.35 4.82
C ALA A 263 -31.75 28.84 3.37
N GLU A 264 -30.70 29.37 2.72
CA GLU A 264 -30.77 29.75 1.30
C GLU A 264 -31.01 28.55 0.37
N MET A 265 -30.39 27.40 0.65
CA MET A 265 -30.60 26.18 -0.15
C MET A 265 -31.99 25.56 0.04
N GLU A 266 -32.64 25.78 1.19
CA GLU A 266 -34.01 25.30 1.45
C GLU A 266 -35.08 26.15 0.75
N VAL A 267 -34.78 27.41 0.39
CA VAL A 267 -35.74 28.35 -0.21
C VAL A 267 -35.61 28.42 -1.73
N GLU A 268 -34.40 28.27 -2.28
CA GLU A 268 -34.14 28.38 -3.72
C GLU A 268 -33.72 27.03 -4.33
N ASP A 269 -34.69 26.29 -4.87
CA ASP A 269 -34.46 25.06 -5.66
C ASP A 269 -33.89 25.34 -7.08
N GLY A 270 -33.44 26.57 -7.39
CA GLY A 270 -33.00 26.93 -8.73
C GLY A 270 -32.06 28.13 -8.83
N GLU A 271 -31.00 27.94 -9.63
CA GLU A 271 -30.29 28.98 -10.40
C GLU A 271 -29.39 30.01 -9.70
N LYS A 272 -28.80 29.72 -8.54
CA LYS A 272 -27.54 30.40 -8.18
C LYS A 272 -26.37 29.83 -9.00
N PRO A 273 -25.48 30.66 -9.57
CA PRO A 273 -24.30 30.16 -10.25
C PRO A 273 -23.46 29.36 -9.24
N LYS A 274 -23.36 28.05 -9.48
CA LYS A 274 -22.53 27.18 -8.64
C LYS A 274 -21.11 27.74 -8.67
N ARG A 275 -20.52 27.96 -7.49
CA ARG A 275 -19.10 28.31 -7.38
C ARG A 275 -18.33 27.26 -8.17
N LYS A 276 -17.54 27.70 -9.16
CA LYS A 276 -16.67 26.81 -9.92
C LYS A 276 -15.80 26.01 -8.95
N LEU A 277 -15.91 24.69 -9.03
CA LEU A 277 -15.09 23.79 -8.23
C LEU A 277 -13.70 23.70 -8.85
N GLU A 278 -12.68 23.45 -8.03
CA GLU A 278 -11.31 23.31 -8.53
C GLU A 278 -11.21 22.14 -9.54
N ARG A 279 -12.06 21.11 -9.41
CA ARG A 279 -12.21 20.02 -10.37
C ARG A 279 -12.70 20.48 -11.75
N GLU A 280 -13.56 21.48 -11.81
CA GLU A 280 -14.04 22.04 -13.09
C GLU A 280 -12.93 22.86 -13.75
N LEU A 281 -12.16 23.63 -12.96
CA LEU A 281 -10.99 24.36 -13.45
C LEU A 281 -9.90 23.41 -13.98
N GLU A 282 -9.68 22.28 -13.30
CA GLU A 282 -8.78 21.22 -13.76
C GLU A 282 -9.24 20.63 -15.11
N LEU A 283 -10.54 20.39 -15.29
CA LEU A 283 -11.09 19.87 -16.55
C LEU A 283 -11.00 20.91 -17.69
N GLU A 284 -11.20 22.20 -17.39
CA GLU A 284 -11.07 23.30 -18.36
C GLU A 284 -9.63 23.46 -18.85
N GLN A 285 -8.64 23.39 -17.95
CA GLN A 285 -7.22 23.57 -18.26
C GLN A 285 -6.52 22.28 -18.72
N GLY A 286 -7.10 21.12 -18.42
CA GLY A 286 -6.60 19.81 -18.83
C GLY A 286 -5.16 19.57 -18.40
N ARG A 287 -4.25 19.42 -19.38
CA ARG A 287 -2.84 19.11 -19.12
C ARG A 287 -2.00 20.31 -18.66
N GLU A 288 -2.51 21.51 -18.85
CA GLU A 288 -1.83 22.76 -18.44
C GLU A 288 -2.17 23.13 -17.00
N TYR A 289 -3.14 22.43 -16.39
CA TYR A 289 -3.53 22.67 -15.02
C TYR A 289 -2.39 22.40 -14.04
N LYS A 290 -2.05 23.42 -13.24
CA LYS A 290 -1.16 23.30 -12.08
C LYS A 290 -1.88 23.83 -10.85
N LEU A 291 -2.07 22.97 -9.84
CA LEU A 291 -2.68 23.35 -8.58
C LEU A 291 -1.80 24.41 -7.88
N ASP A 292 -2.33 25.62 -7.75
CA ASP A 292 -1.72 26.69 -6.99
C ASP A 292 -2.17 26.64 -5.52
N LEU A 293 -1.28 26.19 -4.65
CA LEU A 293 -1.53 26.09 -3.20
C LEU A 293 -1.61 27.48 -2.54
N ASN A 294 -0.89 28.46 -3.09
CA ASN A 294 -0.79 29.78 -2.48
C ASN A 294 -2.05 30.59 -2.73
N LYS A 295 -2.77 30.37 -3.84
CA LYS A 295 -4.01 31.07 -4.28
C LYS A 295 -5.04 31.38 -3.19
N HIS A 296 -5.16 30.58 -2.14
CA HIS A 296 -6.16 30.77 -1.08
C HIS A 296 -5.59 31.17 0.29
N TYR A 297 -4.29 31.50 0.38
CA TYR A 297 -3.72 32.03 1.62
C TYR A 297 -4.29 33.41 1.95
N LEU A 298 -4.55 33.62 3.24
CA LEU A 298 -5.01 34.88 3.83
C LEU A 298 -3.81 35.52 4.54
N LEU A 299 -3.17 36.48 3.87
CA LEU A 299 -2.04 37.24 4.39
C LEU A 299 -2.47 38.69 4.65
N LYS A 300 -1.68 39.43 5.44
CA LYS A 300 -1.93 40.86 5.68
C LYS A 300 -1.84 41.68 4.39
N ASN A 301 -0.83 41.38 3.58
CA ASN A 301 -0.62 41.96 2.26
C ASN A 301 -0.80 40.86 1.21
N GLU A 302 -1.68 41.08 0.23
CA GLU A 302 -1.94 40.07 -0.81
C GLU A 302 -0.77 39.91 -1.80
N ALA A 303 0.06 40.93 -1.95
CA ALA A 303 1.21 40.92 -2.87
C ALA A 303 2.27 39.87 -2.47
N GLU A 304 2.43 39.60 -1.18
CA GLU A 304 3.46 38.71 -0.62
C GLU A 304 3.12 37.21 -0.79
N LYS A 305 1.95 36.90 -1.37
CA LYS A 305 1.41 35.54 -1.49
C LYS A 305 2.26 34.60 -2.34
N TYR A 306 3.01 35.16 -3.28
CA TYR A 306 3.89 34.43 -4.19
C TYR A 306 5.37 34.65 -3.87
N ASP A 307 5.69 35.29 -2.75
CA ASP A 307 7.07 35.46 -2.32
C ASP A 307 7.69 34.11 -1.94
N THR A 308 8.95 33.94 -2.31
CA THR A 308 9.69 32.71 -1.99
C THR A 308 10.27 32.83 -0.59
N ILE A 309 9.84 31.95 0.31
CA ILE A 309 10.36 31.89 1.68
C ILE A 309 11.72 31.19 1.64
N PRO A 310 12.84 31.86 2.02
CA PRO A 310 14.13 31.20 2.13
C PRO A 310 14.09 30.21 3.30
N GLU A 311 14.44 28.95 3.05
CA GLU A 311 14.37 27.90 4.07
C GLU A 311 15.69 27.71 4.83
N ILE A 312 16.83 27.83 4.13
CA ILE A 312 18.15 27.49 4.67
C ILE A 312 19.13 28.63 4.41
N TRP A 313 19.89 28.98 5.44
CA TRP A 313 21.00 29.92 5.37
C TRP A 313 22.24 29.34 6.05
N GLU A 314 23.35 29.21 5.32
CA GLU A 314 24.66 28.79 5.86
C GLU A 314 24.61 27.55 6.77
N GLY A 315 23.83 26.53 6.37
CA GLY A 315 23.69 25.27 7.10
C GLY A 315 22.68 25.29 8.26
N HIS A 316 21.99 26.41 8.47
CA HIS A 316 20.95 26.57 9.48
C HIS A 316 19.58 26.78 8.82
N ASN A 317 18.51 26.31 9.44
CA ASN A 317 17.15 26.56 8.95
C ASN A 317 16.67 27.93 9.42
N ILE A 318 16.10 28.72 8.53
CA ILE A 318 15.58 30.05 8.87
C ILE A 318 14.34 29.95 9.76
N ALA A 319 13.54 28.90 9.60
CA ALA A 319 12.34 28.65 10.41
C ALA A 319 12.64 28.60 11.92
N ASP A 320 13.83 28.14 12.31
CA ASP A 320 14.27 28.05 13.70
C ASP A 320 14.49 29.44 14.34
N PHE A 321 14.63 30.49 13.53
CA PHE A 321 14.90 31.87 13.96
C PHE A 321 13.68 32.80 13.77
N ILE A 322 12.53 32.29 13.33
CA ILE A 322 11.31 33.10 13.17
C ILE A 322 10.70 33.39 14.55
N ASP A 323 10.87 34.63 15.00
CA ASP A 323 10.26 35.14 16.23
C ASP A 323 9.75 36.58 16.00
N PRO A 324 8.49 36.91 16.35
CA PRO A 324 7.98 38.28 16.28
C PRO A 324 8.85 39.34 16.98
N LYS A 325 9.66 38.95 17.97
CA LYS A 325 10.52 39.84 18.78
C LYS A 325 12.02 39.62 18.55
N ILE A 326 12.43 39.08 17.40
CA ILE A 326 13.83 38.77 17.12
C ILE A 326 14.76 40.00 17.21
N VAL A 327 14.29 41.17 16.78
CA VAL A 327 15.07 42.42 16.78
C VAL A 327 15.41 42.87 18.20
N GLU A 328 14.46 42.77 19.14
CA GLU A 328 14.70 43.11 20.56
C GLU A 328 15.74 42.18 21.19
N LYS A 329 15.67 40.88 20.87
CA LYS A 329 16.64 39.89 21.36
C LYS A 329 18.03 40.17 20.79
N LEU A 330 18.13 40.51 19.51
CA LEU A 330 19.38 40.85 18.85
C LEU A 330 20.03 42.10 19.47
N LEU A 331 19.25 43.13 19.78
CA LEU A 331 19.76 44.34 20.44
C LEU A 331 20.38 44.02 21.80
N LYS A 332 19.70 43.22 22.63
CA LYS A 332 20.24 42.78 23.93
C LYS A 332 21.54 41.98 23.80
N LEU A 333 21.61 41.10 22.81
CA LEU A 333 22.81 40.29 22.56
C LEU A 333 23.98 41.17 22.13
N ARG A 334 23.74 42.17 21.27
CA ARG A 334 24.76 43.16 20.88
C ARG A 334 25.24 44.01 22.05
N ASP A 335 24.33 44.43 22.93
CA ASP A 335 24.71 45.16 24.15
C ASP A 335 25.56 44.29 25.09
N GLU A 336 25.28 42.99 25.16
CA GLU A 336 26.09 42.03 25.92
C GLU A 336 27.47 41.80 25.28
N GLU A 337 27.54 41.62 23.96
CA GLU A 337 28.82 41.49 23.23
C GLU A 337 29.68 42.73 23.41
N LYS A 338 29.09 43.93 23.30
CA LYS A 338 29.80 45.20 23.53
C LYS A 338 30.41 45.27 24.94
N LYS A 339 29.67 44.83 25.96
CA LYS A 339 30.19 44.75 27.34
C LYS A 339 31.33 43.74 27.48
N ARG A 340 31.29 42.63 26.72
CA ARG A 340 32.37 41.62 26.72
C ARG A 340 33.63 42.13 26.02
N GLU A 341 33.47 42.87 24.92
CA GLU A 341 34.57 43.55 24.24
C GLU A 341 35.21 44.63 25.13
N GLU A 342 34.39 45.48 25.77
CA GLU A 342 34.88 46.51 26.72
C GLU A 342 35.61 45.88 27.92
N ALA A 343 35.29 44.64 28.28
CA ALA A 343 35.97 43.89 29.33
C ALA A 343 37.27 43.20 28.86
N GLY A 344 37.66 43.34 27.59
CA GLY A 344 38.88 42.74 27.01
C GLY A 344 38.80 41.22 26.83
N PHE A 345 37.61 40.61 26.81
CA PHE A 345 37.46 39.14 26.76
C PHE A 345 38.03 38.48 25.49
N TYR A 346 38.10 39.22 24.39
CA TYR A 346 38.59 38.73 23.09
C TYR A 346 40.02 39.18 22.77
N ASP A 347 40.66 39.93 23.66
CA ASP A 347 42.07 40.26 23.51
C ASP A 347 42.87 38.97 23.69
N SER A 348 43.61 38.56 22.65
CA SER A 348 44.50 37.41 22.76
C SER A 348 45.71 37.81 23.59
N ASP A 349 45.92 37.17 24.73
CA ASP A 349 47.13 37.31 25.54
C ASP A 349 48.35 36.82 24.72
N MET A 350 48.93 37.72 23.93
CA MET A 350 50.20 37.49 23.25
C MET A 350 51.29 37.91 24.22
N ASP A 351 51.62 37.04 25.17
CA ASP A 351 52.80 37.23 26.01
C ASP A 351 54.04 37.30 25.11
N GLU A 352 54.79 38.40 25.19
CA GLU A 352 56.12 38.44 24.58
C GLU A 352 57.04 37.52 25.39
N ASP A 353 57.37 36.36 24.82
CA ASP A 353 58.34 35.45 25.43
C ASP A 353 59.64 36.20 25.82
N ASP A 354 60.01 36.11 27.10
CA ASP A 354 61.27 36.62 27.63
C ASP A 354 62.47 36.14 26.79
N GLU A 355 63.52 36.96 26.72
CA GLU A 355 64.68 36.71 25.86
C GLU A 355 65.39 35.37 26.18
N GLU A 356 65.27 34.90 27.42
CA GLU A 356 65.76 33.59 27.89
C GLU A 356 64.93 32.44 27.30
N THR A 357 63.61 32.53 27.32
CA THR A 357 62.68 31.53 26.75
C THR A 357 62.91 31.36 25.25
N ARG A 358 63.13 32.48 24.54
CA ARG A 358 63.48 32.47 23.10
C ARG A 358 64.84 31.80 22.83
N LYS A 359 65.84 32.00 23.69
CA LYS A 359 67.14 31.32 23.59
C LYS A 359 67.01 29.82 23.82
N LEU A 360 66.25 29.42 24.84
CA LEU A 360 65.96 28.02 25.17
C LEU A 360 65.26 27.30 24.00
N LEU A 361 64.27 27.93 23.37
CA LEU A 361 63.60 27.39 22.18
C LEU A 361 64.56 27.24 21.00
N ARG A 362 65.42 28.24 20.73
CA ARG A 362 66.43 28.16 19.65
C ARG A 362 67.47 27.08 19.90
N GLU A 363 67.88 26.86 21.15
CA GLU A 363 68.78 25.76 21.51
C GLU A 363 68.11 24.40 21.38
N ALA A 364 66.85 24.27 21.83
CA ALA A 364 66.06 23.06 21.66
C ALA A 364 65.86 22.70 20.18
N GLU A 365 65.64 23.68 19.31
CA GLU A 365 65.59 23.47 17.86
C GLU A 365 66.92 22.94 17.30
N LYS A 366 68.06 23.52 17.70
CA LYS A 366 69.38 23.03 17.27
C LYS A 366 69.63 21.59 17.73
N ILE A 367 69.25 21.26 18.96
CA ILE A 367 69.39 19.91 19.53
C ILE A 367 68.54 18.92 18.71
N THR A 368 67.26 19.22 18.51
CA THR A 368 66.34 18.34 17.78
C THR A 368 66.78 18.13 16.33
N GLN A 369 67.27 19.17 15.65
CA GLN A 369 67.83 19.06 14.30
C GLN A 369 69.08 18.16 14.26
N LYS A 370 70.01 18.34 15.22
CA LYS A 370 71.23 17.50 15.28
C LYS A 370 70.90 16.04 15.62
N GLU A 371 69.91 15.79 16.48
CA GLU A 371 69.42 14.44 16.75
C GLU A 371 68.82 13.79 15.50
N GLN A 372 68.02 14.52 14.74
CA GLN A 372 67.45 14.03 13.47
C GLN A 372 68.56 13.67 12.47
N LEU A 373 69.57 14.54 12.30
CA LEU A 373 70.73 14.26 11.45
C LEU A 373 71.47 12.99 11.90
N ARG A 374 71.73 12.81 13.20
CA ARG A 374 72.35 11.58 13.72
C ARG A 374 71.50 10.34 13.48
N ARG A 375 70.16 10.43 13.63
CA ARG A 375 69.25 9.31 13.32
C ARG A 375 69.27 8.97 11.84
N MET A 376 69.34 9.96 10.95
CA MET A 376 69.46 9.74 9.51
C MET A 376 70.80 9.08 9.14
N GLU A 377 71.92 9.62 9.64
CA GLU A 377 73.25 9.04 9.40
C GLU A 377 73.37 7.60 9.92
N PHE A 378 72.76 7.31 11.08
CA PHE A 378 72.72 5.96 11.63
C PHE A 378 71.88 5.00 10.76
N ARG A 379 70.74 5.46 10.24
CA ARG A 379 69.92 4.68 9.31
C ARG A 379 70.69 4.37 8.02
N GLU A 380 71.40 5.36 7.47
CA GLU A 380 72.26 5.18 6.30
C GLU A 380 73.37 4.14 6.56
N LYS A 381 74.06 4.23 7.70
CA LYS A 381 75.08 3.24 8.15
C LYS A 381 74.51 1.83 8.39
N LYS A 382 73.19 1.68 8.58
CA LYS A 382 72.51 0.38 8.72
C LYS A 382 71.92 -0.13 7.40
N SER A 383 71.75 0.72 6.39
CA SER A 383 71.06 0.40 5.13
C SER A 383 71.86 -0.47 4.15
N THR A 384 72.95 -1.09 4.59
CA THR A 384 73.83 -1.92 3.74
C THR A 384 73.59 -3.41 4.00
N ASN A 385 73.31 -4.17 2.94
CA ASN A 385 73.10 -5.63 2.99
C ASN A 385 74.41 -6.45 3.01
N GLN A 386 75.54 -5.82 3.29
CA GLN A 386 76.87 -6.46 3.35
C GLN A 386 77.34 -6.56 4.82
N PRO A 387 78.14 -7.57 5.19
CA PRO A 387 78.71 -7.65 6.53
C PRO A 387 79.54 -6.39 6.82
N LYS A 388 79.27 -5.76 7.97
CA LYS A 388 79.97 -4.55 8.39
C LYS A 388 81.45 -4.88 8.63
N MET A 389 82.34 -4.21 7.90
CA MET A 389 83.77 -4.39 8.08
C MET A 389 84.20 -3.87 9.45
N PRO A 390 85.04 -4.60 10.20
CA PRO A 390 85.57 -4.11 11.47
C PRO A 390 86.41 -2.86 11.21
N ARG A 391 86.33 -1.91 12.16
CA ARG A 391 87.06 -0.63 12.12
C ARG A 391 88.60 -0.79 12.03
N LYS A 392 89.16 -2.01 12.15
CA LYS A 392 90.58 -2.31 11.97
C LYS A 392 90.98 -2.57 10.50
N ILE A 393 90.05 -2.93 9.61
CA ILE A 393 90.34 -3.44 8.25
C ILE A 393 89.72 -2.55 7.15
N GLY A 394 88.89 -1.57 7.51
CA GLY A 394 88.31 -0.60 6.57
C GLY A 394 89.34 0.33 5.93
N ARG A 395 89.19 0.58 4.63
CA ARG A 395 90.04 1.41 3.74
C ARG A 395 90.62 2.66 4.43
N LYS A 396 91.93 2.88 4.26
CA LYS A 396 92.70 4.08 4.69
C LYS A 396 92.11 5.46 4.31
N ARG A 397 91.02 5.54 3.52
CA ARG A 397 90.46 6.81 3.00
C ARG A 397 89.50 7.54 3.93
N GLU A 398 88.93 6.92 4.95
CA GLU A 398 87.97 7.60 5.85
C GLU A 398 88.58 8.08 7.17
N ARG A 399 89.85 7.77 7.44
CA ARG A 399 90.61 8.30 8.58
C ARG A 399 91.73 9.21 8.09
N SER A 400 91.36 10.33 7.48
CA SER A 400 92.30 11.43 7.31
C SER A 400 92.42 12.18 8.64
N MET A 401 93.64 12.62 8.98
CA MET A 401 93.87 13.46 10.17
C MET A 401 93.00 14.72 10.14
N ALA A 402 92.79 15.29 8.95
CA ALA A 402 91.94 16.46 8.73
C ALA A 402 90.47 16.27 9.16
N ARG A 403 89.86 15.10 8.90
CA ARG A 403 88.45 14.87 9.29
C ARG A 403 88.31 14.66 10.80
N LEU A 404 89.31 14.05 11.42
CA LEU A 404 89.31 13.82 12.86
C LEU A 404 89.61 15.11 13.64
N GLU A 405 90.42 16.00 13.07
CA GLU A 405 90.64 17.38 13.54
C GLU A 405 89.36 18.21 13.44
N GLU A 406 88.63 18.13 12.33
CA GLU A 406 87.33 18.82 12.15
C GLU A 406 86.25 18.31 13.13
N GLU A 407 86.08 16.99 13.28
CA GLU A 407 85.07 16.41 14.18
C GLU A 407 85.37 16.67 15.68
N LEU A 408 86.65 16.76 16.07
CA LEU A 408 87.05 17.07 17.45
C LEU A 408 87.10 18.59 17.72
N GLY A 409 87.43 19.38 16.69
CA GLY A 409 87.32 20.84 16.71
C GLY A 409 85.87 21.30 16.88
N ASP A 410 84.92 20.66 16.18
CA ASP A 410 83.47 20.87 16.35
C ASP A 410 82.98 20.54 17.78
N LEU A 411 83.70 19.66 18.49
CA LEU A 411 83.44 19.32 19.89
C LEU A 411 84.21 20.20 20.89
N GLY A 412 85.00 21.17 20.41
CA GLY A 412 85.74 22.14 21.22
C GLY A 412 87.09 21.65 21.74
N VAL A 413 87.68 20.61 21.16
CA VAL A 413 89.00 20.08 21.53
C VAL A 413 90.05 20.50 20.49
N ASP A 414 91.09 21.21 20.93
CA ASP A 414 92.15 21.72 20.04
C ASP A 414 93.28 20.69 19.86
N ILE A 415 93.66 20.36 18.62
CA ILE A 415 94.64 19.31 18.31
C ILE A 415 95.75 19.87 17.42
N ALA A 416 96.93 20.10 17.99
CA ALA A 416 98.11 20.49 17.24
C ALA A 416 98.72 19.29 16.46
N SER A 417 98.70 19.37 15.14
CA SER A 417 99.02 18.33 14.15
C SER A 417 100.49 17.82 14.08
N LYS A 418 101.35 18.10 15.07
CA LYS A 418 102.81 17.84 15.00
C LYS A 418 103.33 16.55 15.65
N LYS A 419 102.49 15.65 16.21
CA LYS A 419 102.95 14.44 16.93
C LYS A 419 102.56 13.06 16.36
N MET A 420 101.99 12.96 15.15
CA MET A 420 101.61 11.66 14.56
C MET A 420 102.31 11.43 13.19
N ARG A 421 103.58 11.00 13.23
CA ARG A 421 104.38 10.61 12.05
C ARG A 421 104.19 9.12 11.74
N HIS A 422 103.82 8.83 10.50
CA HIS A 422 103.96 7.58 9.71
C HIS A 422 102.62 7.18 9.11
N LEU A 423 102.48 7.42 7.79
CA LEU A 423 101.64 6.68 6.81
C LEU A 423 101.40 7.48 5.50
N SER A 424 102.06 8.63 5.32
CA SER A 424 102.01 9.48 4.13
C SER A 424 103.10 9.14 3.10
N GLU A 425 103.25 7.88 2.72
CA GLU A 425 104.00 7.47 1.53
C GLU A 425 103.20 6.38 0.81
N GLU A 426 103.16 6.45 -0.53
CA GLU A 426 102.29 5.72 -1.48
C GLU A 426 100.97 6.41 -1.88
N GLN A 427 101.09 7.65 -2.37
CA GLN A 427 100.24 8.11 -3.46
C GLN A 427 100.99 7.90 -4.80
N ASN A 428 100.24 7.38 -5.77
CA ASN A 428 100.49 7.40 -7.22
C ASN A 428 101.19 6.19 -7.87
N ARG A 429 100.35 5.26 -8.35
CA ARG A 429 100.53 4.63 -9.67
C ARG A 429 99.16 4.33 -10.29
N GLU A 430 98.82 5.03 -11.38
CA GLU A 430 97.68 4.69 -12.24
C GLU A 430 97.98 3.44 -13.09
N GLN A 431 96.98 2.58 -13.29
CA GLN A 431 97.00 1.60 -14.37
C GLN A 431 95.76 1.77 -15.27
N ARG A 432 96.03 2.15 -16.52
CA ARG A 432 95.12 2.03 -17.67
C ARG A 432 94.96 0.56 -18.04
N GLY A 433 93.73 0.11 -18.30
CA GLY A 433 93.44 -1.18 -18.94
C GLY A 433 91.97 -1.57 -18.92
N LYS A 434 91.28 -1.55 -20.07
CA LYS A 434 89.96 -2.20 -20.25
C LYS A 434 90.16 -3.72 -20.30
N LYS A 435 89.49 -4.50 -19.44
CA LYS A 435 89.19 -5.94 -19.67
C LYS A 435 87.80 -6.35 -19.15
N ILE A 436 86.90 -6.49 -20.12
CA ILE A 436 85.90 -7.55 -20.35
C ILE A 436 85.65 -8.52 -19.17
N ARG A 437 84.40 -8.56 -18.68
CA ARG A 437 83.89 -9.68 -17.86
C ARG A 437 83.34 -10.78 -18.79
N VAL A 438 84.15 -11.80 -19.01
CA VAL A 438 83.70 -13.14 -19.40
C VAL A 438 82.89 -13.74 -18.24
N GLY A 439 81.70 -14.25 -18.56
CA GLY A 439 80.82 -14.91 -17.60
C GLY A 439 81.43 -16.20 -17.03
N ARG A 440 80.93 -16.60 -15.85
CA ARG A 440 81.04 -17.97 -15.34
C ARG A 440 79.66 -18.47 -14.92
N SER A 441 79.37 -19.66 -15.44
CA SER A 441 78.18 -20.50 -15.28
C SER A 441 78.15 -21.19 -13.89
N PRO A 442 77.20 -22.11 -13.60
CA PRO A 442 76.04 -21.83 -12.76
C PRO A 442 76.07 -22.69 -11.49
N SER A 443 75.99 -22.08 -10.30
CA SER A 443 75.64 -22.81 -9.07
C SER A 443 74.26 -22.37 -8.59
N VAL A 444 73.36 -23.33 -8.58
CA VAL A 444 71.91 -23.19 -8.41
C VAL A 444 71.58 -22.68 -7.02
N LYS A 445 71.22 -21.40 -6.92
CA LYS A 445 70.31 -20.91 -5.89
C LYS A 445 68.96 -20.66 -6.55
N ALA A 446 67.92 -21.35 -6.08
CA ALA A 446 66.57 -21.12 -6.54
C ALA A 446 66.20 -19.64 -6.34
N PRO A 447 65.77 -18.93 -7.39
CA PRO A 447 65.28 -17.57 -7.23
C PRO A 447 64.04 -17.58 -6.30
N PRO A 448 63.82 -16.53 -5.49
CA PRO A 448 62.62 -16.43 -4.68
C PRO A 448 61.39 -16.60 -5.57
N LYS A 449 60.42 -17.40 -5.10
CA LYS A 449 59.19 -17.70 -5.86
C LYS A 449 58.57 -16.38 -6.31
N THR A 450 58.28 -16.26 -7.60
CA THR A 450 57.58 -15.11 -8.14
C THR A 450 56.22 -14.99 -7.45
N PRO A 451 55.83 -13.79 -6.97
CA PRO A 451 54.52 -13.60 -6.38
C PRO A 451 53.40 -14.00 -7.35
N ARG A 452 52.33 -14.63 -6.85
CA ARG A 452 51.23 -15.15 -7.67
C ARG A 452 50.54 -14.08 -8.53
N ASP A 453 50.56 -12.82 -8.10
CA ASP A 453 50.01 -11.68 -8.86
C ASP A 453 50.92 -11.21 -10.02
N VAL A 454 52.12 -11.77 -10.13
CA VAL A 454 53.10 -11.54 -11.20
C VAL A 454 53.19 -12.75 -12.12
N GLN A 455 53.02 -13.94 -11.55
CA GLN A 455 53.09 -15.20 -12.26
C GLN A 455 51.95 -15.28 -13.30
N GLY A 456 52.32 -15.27 -14.59
CA GLY A 456 51.36 -15.30 -15.70
C GLY A 456 51.05 -13.93 -16.33
N ILE A 457 51.62 -12.83 -15.83
CA ILE A 457 51.52 -11.51 -16.48
C ILE A 457 52.88 -11.15 -17.10
N PRO A 458 52.99 -11.09 -18.44
CA PRO A 458 54.27 -10.94 -19.12
C PRO A 458 54.91 -9.54 -18.93
N ASP A 459 54.09 -8.49 -18.88
CA ASP A 459 54.58 -7.10 -18.82
C ASP A 459 54.15 -6.32 -17.58
N LYS A 460 55.04 -5.43 -17.12
CA LYS A 460 54.77 -4.50 -16.02
C LYS A 460 53.59 -3.56 -16.32
N LYS A 461 53.41 -3.17 -17.59
CA LYS A 461 52.25 -2.36 -18.05
C LYS A 461 50.93 -3.13 -17.92
N ILE A 462 50.92 -4.40 -18.31
CA ILE A 462 49.73 -5.26 -18.21
C ILE A 462 49.39 -5.53 -16.74
N ARG A 463 50.40 -5.66 -15.86
CA ARG A 463 50.18 -5.81 -14.41
C ARG A 463 49.49 -4.58 -13.80
N VAL A 464 49.90 -3.37 -14.20
CA VAL A 464 49.24 -2.13 -13.75
C VAL A 464 47.80 -2.07 -14.26
N LYS A 465 47.54 -2.49 -15.51
CA LYS A 465 46.18 -2.58 -16.07
C LYS A 465 45.31 -3.60 -15.31
N ALA A 466 45.84 -4.79 -15.02
CA ALA A 466 45.15 -5.82 -14.24
C ALA A 466 44.79 -5.34 -12.82
N LYS A 467 45.71 -4.64 -12.14
CA LYS A 467 45.41 -4.02 -10.83
C LYS A 467 44.30 -2.97 -10.88
N LYS A 468 44.25 -2.16 -11.96
CA LYS A 468 43.16 -1.19 -12.17
C LYS A 468 41.81 -1.89 -12.39
N ILE A 469 41.78 -2.96 -13.18
CA ILE A 469 40.56 -3.76 -13.42
C ILE A 469 40.09 -4.42 -12.12
N GLY A 470 41.00 -4.99 -11.32
CA GLY A 470 40.67 -5.56 -10.00
C GLY A 470 40.05 -4.51 -9.06
N ARG A 471 40.63 -3.30 -8.98
CA ARG A 471 40.05 -2.20 -8.20
C ARG A 471 38.67 -1.76 -8.72
N PHE A 472 38.46 -1.80 -10.03
CA PHE A 472 37.16 -1.45 -10.62
C PHE A 472 36.09 -2.50 -10.29
N GLY A 473 36.42 -3.79 -10.32
CA GLY A 473 35.53 -4.88 -9.92
C GLY A 473 35.05 -4.78 -8.46
N LEU A 474 35.92 -4.30 -7.56
CA LEU A 474 35.60 -4.11 -6.15
C LEU A 474 34.63 -2.94 -5.86
N ARG A 475 34.39 -2.02 -6.81
CA ARG A 475 33.54 -0.84 -6.58
C ARG A 475 32.10 -1.18 -6.22
N ARG A 476 31.56 -2.28 -6.77
CA ARG A 476 30.20 -2.73 -6.45
C ARG A 476 30.10 -3.17 -4.98
N LEU A 477 31.09 -3.94 -4.52
CA LEU A 477 31.16 -4.41 -3.13
C LEU A 477 31.36 -3.26 -2.14
N ALA A 478 32.18 -2.27 -2.53
CA ALA A 478 32.40 -1.06 -1.73
C ALA A 478 31.14 -0.18 -1.64
N ARG A 479 30.35 -0.08 -2.73
CA ARG A 479 29.06 0.62 -2.72
C ARG A 479 28.05 -0.03 -1.77
N ASP A 480 28.05 -1.36 -1.73
CA ASP A 480 27.22 -2.15 -0.81
C ASP A 480 27.83 -2.24 0.61
N ALA A 481 28.91 -1.49 0.89
CA ALA A 481 29.64 -1.44 2.16
C ALA A 481 30.08 -2.82 2.71
N ARG A 482 30.38 -3.78 1.83
CA ARG A 482 30.82 -5.13 2.21
C ARG A 482 32.27 -5.14 2.70
N LYS A 483 32.58 -6.01 3.67
CA LYS A 483 33.94 -6.13 4.25
C LYS A 483 34.97 -6.72 3.26
N GLY A 484 34.51 -7.37 2.19
CA GLY A 484 35.35 -7.93 1.12
C GLY A 484 34.57 -8.89 0.22
N GLU A 485 35.24 -9.56 -0.71
CA GLU A 485 34.60 -10.53 -1.64
C GLU A 485 34.03 -11.77 -0.93
N ALA A 486 34.55 -12.09 0.26
CA ALA A 486 34.07 -13.18 1.10
C ALA A 486 32.80 -12.82 1.87
N ASP A 487 32.45 -11.53 1.99
CA ASP A 487 31.29 -11.08 2.72
C ASP A 487 30.02 -11.16 1.85
N ARG A 488 29.31 -12.28 2.02
CA ARG A 488 28.06 -12.60 1.30
C ARG A 488 26.90 -12.81 2.27
N HIS A 489 26.98 -12.22 3.46
CA HIS A 489 25.94 -12.35 4.46
C HIS A 489 24.62 -11.71 3.98
N VAL A 490 23.53 -12.47 4.04
CA VAL A 490 22.18 -12.00 3.71
C VAL A 490 21.49 -11.67 5.04
N PHE A 491 21.23 -10.38 5.27
CA PHE A 491 20.53 -9.95 6.48
C PHE A 491 19.04 -10.30 6.40
N ASP A 492 18.51 -10.83 7.50
CA ASP A 492 17.06 -10.99 7.65
C ASP A 492 16.44 -9.63 8.02
N LEU A 493 15.96 -8.92 7.00
CA LEU A 493 15.34 -7.60 7.17
C LEU A 493 13.96 -7.66 7.83
N LYS A 494 13.30 -8.83 7.80
CA LYS A 494 11.96 -9.03 8.35
C LYS A 494 11.92 -10.27 9.23
N PRO A 495 12.63 -10.24 10.37
CA PRO A 495 12.73 -11.41 11.21
C PRO A 495 11.37 -11.80 11.76
N LYS A 496 11.01 -13.07 11.56
CA LYS A 496 9.67 -13.60 11.81
C LYS A 496 9.15 -13.31 13.22
N HIS A 497 10.02 -13.34 14.24
CA HIS A 497 9.65 -13.12 15.63
C HIS A 497 9.20 -11.67 15.94
N LEU A 498 9.48 -10.69 15.06
CA LEU A 498 8.96 -9.32 15.18
C LEU A 498 7.62 -9.14 14.48
N PHE A 499 7.39 -9.86 13.38
CA PHE A 499 6.26 -9.61 12.48
C PHE A 499 5.16 -10.69 12.56
N CYS A 500 5.40 -11.80 13.25
CA CYS A 500 4.47 -12.92 13.37
C CYS A 500 4.12 -13.16 14.84
N GLY A 501 2.83 -13.34 15.12
CA GLY A 501 2.29 -13.48 16.47
C GLY A 501 1.62 -12.21 16.99
N LYS A 502 0.81 -12.35 18.04
CA LYS A 502 0.20 -11.23 18.78
C LYS A 502 0.51 -11.41 20.26
N ARG A 503 0.82 -10.31 20.95
CA ARG A 503 1.11 -10.34 22.39
C ARG A 503 -0.14 -10.76 23.16
N SER A 504 -0.08 -11.89 23.87
CA SER A 504 -1.15 -12.35 24.75
C SER A 504 -1.01 -11.73 26.14
N SER A 505 -2.03 -11.90 27.00
CA SER A 505 -2.05 -11.38 28.37
C SER A 505 -1.09 -12.09 29.34
N GLY A 506 -0.39 -13.15 28.89
CA GLY A 506 0.53 -13.95 29.69
C GLY A 506 2.00 -13.57 29.50
N LYS A 507 2.89 -14.59 29.47
CA LYS A 507 4.33 -14.40 29.23
C LYS A 507 4.57 -13.80 27.84
N THR A 508 5.54 -12.89 27.76
CA THR A 508 5.82 -12.13 26.53
C THR A 508 7.17 -12.55 25.94
N ASP A 509 7.24 -12.61 24.61
CA ASP A 509 8.41 -13.16 23.88
C ASP A 509 9.66 -12.26 23.94
N ARG A 510 9.49 -11.01 24.37
CA ARG A 510 10.57 -10.06 24.62
C ARG A 510 10.42 -9.48 26.03
N ARG A 511 11.57 -9.22 26.66
CA ARG A 511 11.68 -8.66 28.01
C ARG A 511 11.13 -7.25 28.07
#